data_AF-A0A7U2NH72-F1
#
_entry.id   AF-A0A7U2NH72-F1
#
_cell.length_a   1.000
_cell.length_b   1.000
_cell.length_c   1.000
_cell.angle_alpha   90.00
_cell.angle_beta   90.00
_cell.angle_gamma   90.00
#
_symmetry.space_group_name_H-M   'P 1'
#
loop_
_entity.id
_entity.type
_entity.pdbx_description
1 polymer ?
#
loop_
_entity_poly.entity_id
_entity_poly.type
_entity_poly.pdbx_seq_one_letter_code
_entity_poly.pdbx_strand_id
1 'polypeptide(L)'
;MEELTDKQIKNRWVEIKKQINERQLLAYRVGIPLEKWDLYMHSIPSVEEINRIYSCIQEDRINKTLRIKEGLSKIVGYRESVEFSLKSGVSSTSIRDIIEGKKIMAGYDIINKLELFLNRVLTDFELSIENPLTLKSYSQDYIGEIASEINRIADGLKQYCFKLSEIARKQETETGWDGKKIEPSNHLNYSIKNLTELKEKINTFWKVYIEKI
;
A
#
# COMPACT_ATOMS: atom_id res chain seq x y z
N MET A 1 -7.87 27.68 -15.83
CA MET A 1 -8.37 26.57 -15.00
C MET A 1 -9.88 26.59 -15.12
N GLU A 2 -10.49 25.47 -15.49
CA GLU A 2 -11.95 25.35 -15.55
C GLU A 2 -12.53 25.54 -14.14
N GLU A 3 -13.53 26.40 -13.99
CA GLU A 3 -14.17 26.63 -12.69
C GLU A 3 -14.88 25.35 -12.24
N LEU A 4 -14.52 24.88 -11.05
CA LEU A 4 -15.14 23.70 -10.46
C LEU A 4 -16.57 24.04 -10.04
N THR A 5 -17.49 23.14 -10.31
CA THR A 5 -18.87 23.22 -9.79
C THR A 5 -18.89 23.16 -8.26
N ASP A 6 -19.93 23.71 -7.65
CA ASP A 6 -20.14 23.64 -6.19
C ASP A 6 -20.05 22.21 -5.64
N LYS A 7 -20.57 21.23 -6.38
CA LYS A 7 -20.50 19.81 -6.02
C LYS A 7 -19.05 19.31 -5.99
N GLN A 8 -18.24 19.68 -6.98
CA GLN A 8 -16.82 19.32 -7.04
C GLN A 8 -16.02 19.96 -5.91
N ILE A 9 -16.30 21.23 -5.58
CA ILE A 9 -15.68 21.92 -4.45
C ILE A 9 -16.01 21.23 -3.12
N LYS A 10 -17.29 20.88 -2.89
CA LYS A 10 -17.71 20.15 -1.69
C LYS A 10 -17.02 18.79 -1.58
N ASN A 11 -16.94 18.03 -2.67
CA ASN A 11 -16.24 16.75 -2.69
C ASN A 11 -14.74 16.90 -2.40
N ARG A 12 -14.10 17.92 -2.96
CA ARG A 12 -12.70 18.26 -2.66
C ARG A 12 -12.51 18.55 -1.18
N TRP A 13 -13.42 19.31 -0.56
CA TRP A 13 -13.35 19.58 0.87
C TRP A 13 -13.49 18.31 1.72
N VAL A 14 -14.37 17.38 1.34
CA VAL A 14 -14.49 16.07 2.00
C VAL A 14 -13.19 15.28 1.92
N GLU A 15 -12.55 15.25 0.74
CA GLU A 15 -11.27 14.58 0.55
C GLU A 15 -10.16 15.21 1.40
N ILE A 16 -10.07 16.54 1.43
CA ILE A 16 -9.11 17.27 2.26
C ILE A 16 -9.30 16.92 3.75
N LYS A 17 -10.54 16.97 4.25
CA LYS A 17 -10.83 16.61 5.65
C LYS A 17 -10.42 15.18 5.97
N LYS A 18 -10.67 14.24 5.06
CA LYS A 18 -10.20 12.85 5.22
C LYS A 18 -8.67 12.80 5.37
N GLN A 19 -7.94 13.46 4.49
CA GLN A 19 -6.47 13.46 4.53
C GLN A 19 -5.91 14.12 5.80
N ILE A 20 -6.51 15.22 6.24
CA ILE A 20 -6.15 15.92 7.47
C ILE A 20 -6.47 15.07 8.71
N ASN A 21 -7.62 14.40 8.75
CA ASN A 21 -7.97 13.53 9.89
C ASN A 21 -7.04 12.33 10.02
N GLU A 22 -6.61 11.75 8.90
CA GLU A 22 -5.61 10.68 8.89
C GLU A 22 -4.21 11.19 9.29
N ARG A 23 -3.93 12.48 9.16
CA ARG A 23 -2.61 13.11 9.34
C ARG A 23 -2.79 14.46 10.01
N GLN A 24 -3.12 14.48 11.30
CA GLN A 24 -3.53 15.70 11.99
C GLN A 24 -2.48 16.83 11.88
N LEU A 25 -1.19 16.49 11.83
CA LEU A 25 -0.11 17.48 11.69
C LEU A 25 -0.05 18.13 10.29
N LEU A 26 -0.70 17.54 9.28
CA LEU A 26 -0.89 18.16 7.97
C LEU A 26 -1.69 19.46 8.08
N ALA A 27 -2.60 19.57 9.05
CA ALA A 27 -3.41 20.77 9.28
C ALA A 27 -2.54 22.02 9.49
N TYR A 28 -1.48 21.89 10.29
CA TYR A 28 -0.52 22.97 10.54
C TYR A 28 0.27 23.31 9.28
N ARG A 29 0.69 22.30 8.50
CA ARG A 29 1.42 22.53 7.24
C ARG A 29 0.58 23.24 6.19
N VAL A 30 -0.72 22.97 6.13
CA VAL A 30 -1.64 23.67 5.21
C VAL A 30 -2.13 25.01 5.76
N GLY A 31 -1.65 25.43 6.94
CA GLY A 31 -1.94 26.73 7.53
C GLY A 31 -3.33 26.84 8.16
N ILE A 32 -3.90 25.75 8.66
CA ILE A 32 -5.13 25.81 9.49
C ILE A 32 -4.70 26.10 10.93
N PRO A 33 -5.05 27.27 11.51
CA PRO A 33 -4.76 27.57 12.90
C PRO A 33 -5.55 26.68 13.85
N LEU A 34 -4.94 26.30 14.98
CA LEU A 34 -5.58 25.43 15.96
C LEU A 34 -6.89 26.04 16.50
N GLU A 35 -6.92 27.36 16.68
CA GLU A 35 -8.08 28.11 17.19
C GLU A 35 -9.28 28.06 16.24
N LYS A 36 -9.03 27.77 14.96
CA LYS A 36 -10.07 27.67 13.92
C LYS A 36 -10.40 26.23 13.55
N TRP A 37 -9.81 25.24 14.23
CA TRP A 37 -9.97 23.83 13.88
C TRP A 37 -11.44 23.41 13.75
N ASP A 38 -12.26 23.70 14.77
CA ASP A 38 -13.68 23.32 14.80
C ASP A 38 -14.45 23.98 13.65
N LEU A 39 -14.13 25.24 13.34
CA LEU A 39 -14.72 25.95 12.22
C LEU A 39 -14.43 25.22 10.91
N TYR A 40 -13.18 24.83 10.65
CA TYR A 40 -12.83 24.08 9.44
C TYR A 40 -13.51 22.70 9.43
N MET A 41 -13.48 21.96 10.53
CA MET A 41 -14.00 20.58 10.54
C MET A 41 -15.53 20.51 10.38
N HIS A 42 -16.26 21.49 10.93
CA HIS A 42 -17.73 21.50 10.95
C HIS A 42 -18.38 22.43 9.91
N SER A 43 -17.61 23.20 9.14
CA SER A 43 -18.12 24.06 8.07
C SER A 43 -17.45 23.80 6.71
N ILE A 44 -17.84 24.59 5.71
CA ILE A 44 -17.24 24.59 4.37
C ILE A 44 -16.63 25.97 4.14
N PRO A 45 -15.29 26.08 4.07
CA PRO A 45 -14.61 27.35 3.79
C PRO A 45 -14.95 27.90 2.39
N SER A 46 -14.47 29.10 2.08
CA SER A 46 -14.60 29.67 0.73
C SER A 46 -13.89 28.80 -0.31
N VAL A 47 -14.32 28.91 -1.57
CA VAL A 47 -13.73 28.19 -2.72
C VAL A 47 -12.22 28.46 -2.81
N GLU A 48 -11.81 29.72 -2.62
CA GLU A 48 -10.43 30.17 -2.61
C GLU A 48 -9.61 29.45 -1.53
N GLU A 49 -10.15 29.36 -0.32
CA GLU A 49 -9.47 28.71 0.80
C GLU A 49 -9.36 27.19 0.62
N ILE A 50 -10.41 26.55 0.11
CA ILE A 50 -10.39 25.12 -0.24
C ILE A 50 -9.32 24.85 -1.29
N ASN A 51 -9.22 25.68 -2.32
CA ASN A 51 -8.23 25.53 -3.37
C ASN A 51 -6.80 25.80 -2.86
N ARG A 52 -6.61 26.80 -2.00
CA ARG A 52 -5.32 27.07 -1.34
C ARG A 52 -4.84 25.84 -0.57
N ILE A 53 -5.68 25.27 0.31
CA ILE A 53 -5.35 24.09 1.10
C ILE A 53 -5.05 22.89 0.19
N TYR A 54 -5.87 22.69 -0.85
CA TYR A 54 -5.66 21.60 -1.82
C TYR A 54 -4.30 21.71 -2.50
N SER A 55 -3.92 22.91 -2.95
CA SER A 55 -2.62 23.16 -3.57
C SER A 55 -1.47 22.89 -2.60
N CYS A 56 -1.57 23.33 -1.34
CA CYS A 56 -0.55 23.02 -0.32
C CYS A 56 -0.39 21.51 -0.09
N ILE A 57 -1.49 20.74 -0.11
CA ILE A 57 -1.45 19.27 -0.01
C ILE A 57 -0.77 18.65 -1.23
N GLN A 58 -1.07 19.14 -2.44
CA GLN A 58 -0.43 18.64 -3.65
C GLN A 58 1.09 18.90 -3.61
N GLU A 59 1.49 20.09 -3.19
CA GLU A 59 2.90 20.46 -3.02
C GLU A 59 3.61 19.59 -1.97
N ASP A 60 3.00 19.35 -0.82
CA ASP A 60 3.53 18.41 0.19
C ASP A 60 3.77 17.02 -0.40
N ARG A 61 2.81 16.50 -1.16
CA ARG A 61 2.94 15.19 -1.83
C ARG A 61 4.03 15.17 -2.87
N ILE A 62 4.19 16.24 -3.65
CA ILE A 62 5.27 16.36 -4.64
C ILE A 62 6.63 16.34 -3.93
N ASN A 63 6.79 17.16 -2.89
CA ASN A 63 8.03 17.24 -2.12
C ASN A 63 8.39 15.91 -1.46
N LYS A 64 7.40 15.21 -0.86
CA LYS A 64 7.61 13.87 -0.30
C LYS A 64 7.94 12.84 -1.36
N THR A 65 7.29 12.89 -2.52
CA THR A 65 7.59 11.98 -3.64
C THR A 65 9.01 12.19 -4.16
N LEU A 66 9.47 13.44 -4.25
CA LEU A 66 10.84 13.78 -4.63
C LEU A 66 11.85 13.25 -3.62
N ARG A 67 11.63 13.47 -2.32
CA ARG A 67 12.50 12.94 -1.26
C ARG A 67 12.59 11.41 -1.28
N ILE A 68 11.45 10.74 -1.52
CA ILE A 68 11.41 9.27 -1.68
C ILE A 68 12.21 8.85 -2.91
N LYS A 69 12.07 9.56 -4.04
CA LYS A 69 12.86 9.29 -5.25
C LYS A 69 14.36 9.34 -4.95
N GLU A 70 14.82 10.38 -4.25
CA GLU A 70 16.21 10.53 -3.85
C GLU A 70 16.67 9.40 -2.93
N GLY A 71 15.86 9.02 -1.93
CA GLY A 71 16.14 7.90 -1.05
C GLY A 71 16.22 6.56 -1.81
N LEU A 72 15.27 6.30 -2.71
CA LEU A 72 15.28 5.11 -3.56
C LEU A 72 16.52 5.08 -4.46
N SER A 73 16.90 6.20 -5.07
CA SER A 73 18.10 6.26 -5.92
C SER A 73 19.40 5.91 -5.19
N LYS A 74 19.47 6.07 -3.86
CA LYS A 74 20.65 5.67 -3.06
C LYS A 74 20.78 4.15 -2.89
N ILE A 75 19.67 3.41 -2.95
CA ILE A 75 19.64 1.96 -2.68
C ILE A 75 19.37 1.13 -3.94
N VAL A 76 19.00 1.74 -5.06
CA VAL A 76 18.48 1.02 -6.24
C VAL A 76 19.52 0.91 -7.36
N GLY A 77 19.83 -0.34 -7.74
CA GLY A 77 20.06 -0.69 -9.15
C GLY A 77 18.72 -0.99 -9.84
N TYR A 78 18.45 -0.42 -11.01
CA TYR A 78 17.15 -0.48 -11.72
C TYR A 78 16.50 -1.88 -11.85
N ARG A 79 17.29 -2.96 -11.71
CA ARG A 79 16.86 -4.37 -11.80
C ARG A 79 16.18 -4.92 -10.53
N GLU A 80 16.23 -4.21 -9.41
CA GLU A 80 15.77 -4.72 -8.10
C GLU A 80 14.34 -4.28 -7.71
N SER A 81 13.60 -3.61 -8.60
CA SER A 81 12.28 -3.06 -8.27
C SER A 81 11.24 -4.11 -7.86
N VAL A 82 11.39 -5.36 -8.30
CA VAL A 82 10.54 -6.49 -7.88
C VAL A 82 10.82 -6.88 -6.44
N GLU A 83 12.09 -6.91 -6.05
CA GLU A 83 12.50 -7.22 -4.68
C GLU A 83 12.07 -6.11 -3.71
N PHE A 84 12.22 -4.84 -4.12
CA PHE A 84 11.71 -3.71 -3.32
C PHE A 84 10.20 -3.66 -3.24
N SER A 85 9.49 -4.17 -4.25
CA SER A 85 8.04 -4.26 -4.20
C SER A 85 7.58 -5.19 -3.09
N LEU A 86 8.23 -6.36 -2.94
CA LEU A 86 7.99 -7.28 -1.84
C LEU A 86 8.37 -6.67 -0.49
N LYS A 87 9.49 -5.94 -0.42
CA LYS A 87 9.97 -5.32 0.83
C LYS A 87 9.10 -4.15 1.29
N SER A 88 8.63 -3.29 0.39
CA SER A 88 7.89 -2.06 0.74
C SER A 88 6.37 -2.23 0.72
N GLY A 89 5.86 -3.29 0.11
CA GLY A 89 4.42 -3.46 -0.13
C GLY A 89 3.84 -2.48 -1.17
N VAL A 90 4.70 -1.84 -1.97
CA VAL A 90 4.31 -0.94 -3.08
C VAL A 90 4.60 -1.63 -4.40
N SER A 91 3.72 -1.47 -5.41
CA SER A 91 3.91 -2.13 -6.71
C SER A 91 5.23 -1.72 -7.38
N SER A 92 5.92 -2.68 -7.98
CA SER A 92 7.18 -2.46 -8.71
C SER A 92 7.06 -1.40 -9.81
N THR A 93 5.89 -1.32 -10.47
CA THR A 93 5.57 -0.24 -11.43
C THR A 93 5.55 1.13 -10.77
N SER A 94 4.88 1.27 -9.61
CA SER A 94 4.86 2.57 -8.91
C SER A 94 6.24 3.00 -8.44
N ILE A 95 7.05 2.06 -7.95
CA ILE A 95 8.45 2.33 -7.55
C ILE A 95 9.26 2.80 -8.75
N ARG A 96 9.15 2.09 -9.89
CA ARG A 96 9.83 2.45 -11.14
C ARG A 96 9.42 3.84 -11.62
N ASP A 97 8.11 4.13 -11.65
CA ASP A 97 7.61 5.42 -12.14
C ASP A 97 8.10 6.59 -11.27
N ILE A 98 8.24 6.39 -9.95
CA ILE A 98 8.81 7.40 -9.03
C ILE A 98 10.30 7.62 -9.34
N ILE A 99 11.08 6.54 -9.46
CA ILE A 99 12.52 6.60 -9.75
C ILE A 99 12.79 7.27 -11.10
N GLU A 100 12.01 6.92 -12.12
CA GLU A 100 12.12 7.51 -13.46
C GLU A 100 11.58 8.96 -13.52
N GLY A 101 10.91 9.43 -12.47
CA GLY A 101 10.26 10.75 -12.44
C GLY A 101 8.97 10.85 -13.26
N LYS A 102 8.44 9.73 -13.77
CA LYS A 102 7.13 9.67 -14.43
C LYS A 102 5.98 9.96 -13.44
N LYS A 103 6.15 9.56 -12.18
CA LYS A 103 5.19 9.78 -11.11
C LYS A 103 5.66 10.91 -10.20
N ILE A 104 5.28 12.13 -10.57
CA ILE A 104 5.66 13.37 -9.86
C ILE A 104 4.97 13.47 -8.48
N MET A 105 3.76 12.90 -8.35
CA MET A 105 2.96 12.98 -7.13
C MET A 105 2.37 11.61 -6.76
N ALA A 106 2.97 10.92 -5.79
CA ALA A 106 2.43 9.70 -5.23
C ALA A 106 1.25 9.97 -4.28
N GLY A 107 0.36 9.00 -4.11
CA GLY A 107 -0.67 9.05 -3.07
C GLY A 107 -0.06 8.85 -1.69
N TYR A 108 -0.70 9.36 -0.64
CA TYR A 108 -0.13 9.25 0.70
C TYR A 108 0.03 7.82 1.20
N ASP A 109 -0.78 6.84 0.75
CA ASP A 109 -0.54 5.43 1.10
C ASP A 109 0.82 4.94 0.61
N ILE A 110 1.16 5.26 -0.65
CA ILE A 110 2.47 4.93 -1.25
C ILE A 110 3.58 5.66 -0.51
N ILE A 111 3.40 6.96 -0.23
CA ILE A 111 4.37 7.77 0.52
C ILE A 111 4.62 7.15 1.89
N ASN A 112 3.57 6.86 2.65
CA ASN A 112 3.67 6.33 4.00
C ASN A 112 4.49 5.02 4.05
N LYS A 113 4.19 4.08 3.14
CA LYS A 113 4.87 2.79 3.03
C LYS A 113 6.32 2.93 2.59
N LEU A 114 6.60 3.76 1.57
CA LEU A 114 7.96 3.95 1.07
C LEU A 114 8.84 4.70 2.06
N GLU A 115 8.32 5.71 2.76
CA GLU A 115 9.08 6.38 3.82
C GLU A 115 9.41 5.43 4.96
N LEU A 116 8.46 4.59 5.39
CA LEU A 116 8.72 3.58 6.41
C LEU A 116 9.79 2.60 5.95
N PHE A 117 9.68 2.08 4.73
CA PHE A 117 10.70 1.21 4.15
C PHE A 117 12.08 1.87 4.09
N LEU A 118 12.16 3.10 3.56
CA LEU A 118 13.42 3.83 3.44
C LEU A 118 14.02 4.12 4.82
N ASN A 119 13.22 4.51 5.81
CA ASN A 119 13.69 4.70 7.19
C ASN A 119 14.26 3.42 7.82
N ARG A 120 13.81 2.23 7.36
CA ARG A 120 14.33 0.95 7.83
C ARG A 120 15.62 0.53 7.14
N VAL A 121 15.80 0.91 5.88
CA VAL A 121 16.95 0.48 5.06
C VAL A 121 18.08 1.51 5.07
N LEU A 122 17.74 2.79 5.17
CA LEU A 122 18.68 3.92 5.18
C LEU A 122 18.71 4.54 6.58
N THR A 123 19.88 4.54 7.20
CA THR A 123 20.08 5.10 8.54
C THR A 123 19.88 6.62 8.60
N ASP A 124 20.03 7.32 7.48
CA ASP A 124 19.90 8.77 7.35
C ASP A 124 18.51 9.23 6.86
N PHE A 125 17.59 8.32 6.56
CA PHE A 125 16.27 8.68 6.06
C PHE A 125 15.27 8.87 7.21
N GLU A 126 14.88 10.11 7.47
CA GLU A 126 13.89 10.43 8.49
C GLU A 126 12.44 10.31 7.97
N LEU A 127 11.59 9.66 8.77
CA LEU A 127 10.15 9.61 8.52
C LEU A 127 9.55 11.03 8.58
N SER A 128 8.60 11.32 7.67
CA SER A 128 7.79 12.52 7.83
C SER A 128 7.05 12.49 9.16
N ILE A 129 7.04 13.62 9.87
CA ILE A 129 6.32 13.78 11.13
C ILE A 129 4.81 13.51 10.95
N GLU A 130 4.25 13.80 9.76
CA GLU A 130 2.83 13.55 9.46
C GLU A 130 2.55 12.12 8.98
N ASN A 131 3.56 11.25 8.88
CA ASN A 131 3.35 9.86 8.46
C ASN A 131 2.66 9.09 9.61
N PRO A 132 1.39 8.67 9.44
CA PRO A 132 0.65 7.99 10.49
C PRO A 132 1.06 6.52 10.63
N LEU A 133 1.82 5.99 9.66
CA LEU A 133 2.18 4.58 9.62
C LEU A 133 3.41 4.34 10.50
N THR A 134 3.16 3.75 11.67
CA THR A 134 4.24 3.32 12.58
C THR A 134 4.70 1.91 12.23
N LEU A 135 5.93 1.57 12.62
CA LEU A 135 6.43 0.19 12.49
C LEU A 135 5.51 -0.82 13.18
N LYS A 136 4.98 -0.46 14.36
CA LYS A 136 4.09 -1.33 15.15
C LYS A 136 2.78 -1.60 14.41
N SER A 137 2.08 -0.55 13.97
CA SER A 137 0.80 -0.69 13.26
C SER A 137 0.99 -1.42 11.93
N TYR A 138 2.02 -1.06 11.16
CA TYR A 138 2.35 -1.75 9.91
C TYR A 138 2.62 -3.24 10.13
N SER A 139 3.39 -3.58 11.16
CA SER A 139 3.71 -4.98 11.48
C SER A 139 2.47 -5.78 11.89
N GLN A 140 1.58 -5.18 12.68
CA GLN A 140 0.34 -5.83 13.10
C GLN A 140 -0.57 -6.11 11.90
N ASP A 141 -0.76 -5.11 11.03
CA ASP A 141 -1.58 -5.26 9.83
C ASP A 141 -1.00 -6.31 8.89
N TYR A 142 0.32 -6.27 8.65
CA TYR A 142 1.01 -7.20 7.75
C TYR A 142 0.95 -8.66 8.25
N ILE A 143 1.11 -8.88 9.56
CA ILE A 143 0.94 -10.23 10.15
C ILE A 143 -0.52 -10.68 10.07
N GLY A 144 -1.48 -9.77 10.23
CA GLY A 144 -2.90 -10.07 10.02
C GLY A 144 -3.21 -10.52 8.59
N GLU A 145 -2.61 -9.87 7.59
CA GLU A 145 -2.70 -10.26 6.18
C GLU A 145 -2.09 -11.65 5.94
N ILE A 146 -0.88 -11.91 6.47
CA ILE A 146 -0.24 -13.23 6.39
C ILE A 146 -1.14 -14.30 7.00
N ALA A 147 -1.66 -14.09 8.21
CA ALA A 147 -2.53 -15.06 8.88
C ALA A 147 -3.80 -15.35 8.07
N SER A 148 -4.36 -14.31 7.44
CA SER A 148 -5.53 -14.45 6.56
C SER A 148 -5.19 -15.24 5.29
N GLU A 149 -4.03 -15.02 4.68
CA GLU A 149 -3.55 -15.81 3.54
C GLU A 149 -3.35 -17.29 3.92
N ILE A 150 -2.75 -17.58 5.08
CA ILE A 150 -2.60 -18.96 5.60
C ILE A 150 -3.95 -19.64 5.76
N ASN A 151 -4.90 -18.97 6.43
CA ASN A 151 -6.24 -19.52 6.68
C ASN A 151 -6.96 -19.83 5.36
N ARG A 152 -6.88 -18.93 4.38
CA ARG A 152 -7.47 -19.15 3.05
C ARG A 152 -6.87 -20.38 2.35
N ILE A 153 -5.56 -20.58 2.44
CA ILE A 153 -4.90 -21.77 1.87
C ILE A 153 -5.35 -23.03 2.61
N ALA A 154 -5.39 -23.00 3.94
CA ALA A 154 -5.82 -24.12 4.76
C ALA A 154 -7.27 -24.52 4.48
N ASP A 155 -8.19 -23.55 4.37
CA ASP A 155 -9.58 -23.79 4.00
C ASP A 155 -9.71 -24.36 2.59
N GLY A 156 -8.93 -23.83 1.64
CA GLY A 156 -8.86 -24.36 0.27
C GLY A 156 -8.38 -25.81 0.23
N LEU A 157 -7.41 -26.18 1.07
CA LEU A 157 -6.94 -27.56 1.20
C LEU A 157 -8.00 -28.47 1.85
N LYS A 158 -8.68 -27.98 2.89
CA LYS A 158 -9.77 -28.72 3.55
C LYS A 158 -10.93 -29.00 2.60
N GLN A 159 -11.34 -28.00 1.81
CA GLN A 159 -12.36 -28.17 0.78
C GLN A 159 -11.91 -29.17 -0.29
N TYR A 160 -10.62 -29.18 -0.62
CA TYR A 160 -10.08 -30.09 -1.60
C TYR A 160 -10.17 -31.57 -1.19
N CYS A 161 -10.07 -31.88 0.10
CA CYS A 161 -10.28 -33.25 0.60
C CYS A 161 -11.65 -33.81 0.20
N PHE A 162 -12.71 -33.02 0.34
CA PHE A 162 -14.06 -33.44 -0.07
C PHE A 162 -14.16 -33.63 -1.58
N LYS A 163 -13.54 -32.73 -2.36
CA LYS A 163 -13.49 -32.82 -3.81
C LYS A 163 -12.78 -34.10 -4.28
N LEU A 164 -11.66 -34.47 -3.66
CA LEU A 164 -10.96 -35.73 -3.95
C LEU A 164 -11.85 -36.95 -3.67
N SER A 165 -12.58 -36.97 -2.55
CA SER A 165 -13.54 -38.03 -2.26
C SER A 165 -14.66 -38.12 -3.30
N GLU A 166 -15.15 -36.98 -3.79
CA GLU A 166 -16.15 -36.96 -4.85
C GLU A 166 -15.63 -37.46 -6.19
N ILE A 167 -14.44 -37.01 -6.60
CA ILE A 167 -13.76 -37.46 -7.81
C ILE A 167 -13.56 -38.98 -7.78
N ALA A 168 -13.06 -39.51 -6.66
CA ALA A 168 -12.87 -40.95 -6.48
C ALA A 168 -14.20 -41.72 -6.54
N ARG A 169 -15.26 -41.20 -5.90
CA ARG A 169 -16.59 -41.81 -5.90
C ARG A 169 -17.22 -41.84 -7.30
N LYS A 170 -17.08 -40.76 -8.07
CA LYS A 170 -17.69 -40.61 -9.40
C LYS A 170 -16.84 -41.25 -10.50
N GLN A 171 -15.56 -41.54 -10.25
CA GLN A 171 -14.57 -41.97 -11.25
C GLN A 171 -14.46 -41.01 -12.45
N GLU A 172 -14.79 -39.73 -12.22
CA GLU A 172 -14.77 -38.68 -13.23
C GLU A 172 -13.45 -37.91 -13.16
N THR A 173 -12.85 -37.60 -14.31
CA THR A 173 -11.66 -36.74 -14.37
C THR A 173 -12.07 -35.33 -14.78
N GLU A 174 -11.56 -34.33 -14.07
CA GLU A 174 -11.81 -32.93 -14.43
C GLU A 174 -11.03 -32.56 -15.69
N THR A 175 -11.68 -31.77 -16.55
CA THR A 175 -11.07 -31.13 -17.71
C THR A 175 -11.08 -29.61 -17.56
N GLY A 176 -9.98 -28.98 -17.96
CA GLY A 176 -9.84 -27.54 -18.01
C GLY A 176 -10.63 -26.92 -19.16
N TRP A 177 -10.67 -25.58 -19.18
CA TRP A 177 -11.28 -24.79 -20.25
C TRP A 177 -10.64 -25.02 -21.63
N ASP A 178 -9.40 -25.51 -21.66
CA ASP A 178 -8.65 -25.90 -22.84
C ASP A 178 -8.87 -27.38 -23.23
N GLY A 179 -9.78 -28.08 -22.55
CA GLY A 179 -10.12 -29.48 -22.77
C GLY A 179 -9.08 -30.47 -22.22
N LYS A 180 -8.00 -30.01 -21.59
CA LYS A 180 -6.97 -30.91 -21.03
C LYS A 180 -7.40 -31.46 -19.68
N LYS A 181 -7.04 -32.71 -19.42
CA LYS A 181 -7.25 -33.33 -18.10
C LYS A 181 -6.45 -32.58 -17.04
N ILE A 182 -7.11 -32.20 -15.97
CA ILE A 182 -6.49 -31.60 -14.79
C ILE A 182 -6.03 -32.75 -13.89
N GLU A 183 -4.76 -32.74 -13.52
CA GLU A 183 -4.26 -33.72 -12.56
C GLU A 183 -4.88 -33.52 -11.18
N PRO A 184 -5.22 -34.59 -10.45
CA PRO A 184 -5.65 -34.51 -9.04
C PRO A 184 -4.59 -33.96 -8.08
N SER A 185 -3.38 -33.67 -8.55
CA SER A 185 -2.33 -32.99 -7.79
C SER A 185 -2.35 -31.47 -7.97
N ASN A 186 -3.06 -30.94 -8.97
CA ASN A 186 -2.95 -29.55 -9.40
C ASN A 186 -3.31 -28.55 -8.31
N HIS A 187 -4.34 -28.84 -7.50
CA HIS A 187 -4.73 -27.98 -6.37
C HIS A 187 -3.69 -27.98 -5.25
N LEU A 188 -3.03 -29.12 -5.01
CA LEU A 188 -1.91 -29.20 -4.08
C LEU A 188 -0.72 -28.40 -4.60
N ASN A 189 -0.38 -28.51 -5.89
CA ASN A 189 0.70 -27.75 -6.51
C ASN A 189 0.44 -26.23 -6.42
N TYR A 190 -0.80 -25.79 -6.65
CA TYR A 190 -1.20 -24.40 -6.48
C TYR A 190 -1.03 -23.94 -5.02
N SER A 191 -1.45 -24.75 -4.06
CA SER A 191 -1.31 -24.46 -2.63
C SER A 191 0.16 -24.38 -2.19
N ILE A 192 1.00 -25.32 -2.66
CA ILE A 192 2.45 -25.32 -2.40
C ILE A 192 3.11 -24.06 -2.97
N LYS A 193 2.74 -23.65 -4.19
CA LYS A 193 3.23 -22.41 -4.79
C LYS A 193 2.89 -21.21 -3.91
N ASN A 194 1.63 -21.08 -3.48
CA ASN A 194 1.20 -19.97 -2.63
C ASN A 194 1.91 -19.97 -1.26
N LEU A 195 2.10 -21.13 -0.65
CA LEU A 195 2.85 -21.25 0.62
C LEU A 195 4.32 -20.88 0.45
N THR A 196 4.92 -21.22 -0.69
CA THR A 196 6.31 -20.85 -1.02
C THR A 196 6.44 -19.34 -1.17
N GLU A 197 5.54 -18.70 -1.92
CA GLU A 197 5.52 -17.24 -2.04
C GLU A 197 5.29 -16.55 -0.69
N LEU A 198 4.40 -17.10 0.14
CA LEU A 198 4.12 -16.57 1.47
C LEU A 198 5.33 -16.70 2.42
N LYS A 199 6.07 -17.81 2.35
CA LYS A 199 7.32 -17.99 3.09
C LYS A 199 8.32 -16.88 2.75
N GLU A 200 8.50 -16.58 1.47
CA GLU A 200 9.42 -15.51 1.04
C GLU A 200 8.97 -14.12 1.51
N LYS A 201 7.65 -13.83 1.49
CA LYS A 201 7.09 -12.61 2.08
C LYS A 201 7.42 -12.49 3.56
N ILE A 202 7.18 -13.55 4.35
CA ILE A 202 7.45 -13.60 5.79
C ILE A 202 8.93 -13.33 6.06
N ASN A 203 9.82 -14.06 5.39
CA ASN A 203 11.27 -13.92 5.57
C ASN A 203 11.75 -12.49 5.24
N THR A 204 11.24 -11.94 4.14
CA THR A 204 11.59 -10.58 3.69
C THR A 204 11.11 -9.54 4.71
N PHE A 205 9.87 -9.66 5.17
CA PHE A 205 9.32 -8.78 6.18
C PHE A 205 10.10 -8.85 7.49
N TRP A 206 10.42 -10.06 7.97
CA TRP A 206 11.15 -10.25 9.22
C TRP A 206 12.53 -9.59 9.17
N LYS A 207 13.26 -9.81 8.07
CA LYS A 207 14.59 -9.23 7.86
C LYS A 207 14.56 -7.70 7.82
N VAL A 208 13.58 -7.09 7.16
CA VAL A 208 13.54 -5.62 6.97
C VAL A 208 12.96 -4.90 8.19
N TYR A 209 11.86 -5.41 8.74
CA TYR A 209 11.07 -4.68 9.72
C TYR A 209 11.30 -5.14 11.16
N ILE A 210 11.75 -6.39 11.38
CA ILE A 210 11.95 -6.94 12.74
C ILE A 210 13.44 -6.97 13.13
N GLU A 211 14.29 -7.61 12.33
CA GLU A 211 15.67 -7.91 12.73
C GLU A 211 16.60 -6.67 12.72
N LYS A 212 16.23 -5.63 11.98
CA LYS A 212 17.02 -4.39 11.75
C LYS A 212 18.39 -4.69 11.12
N ILE A 213 18.57 -4.26 9.87
CA ILE A 213 19.87 -4.28 9.17
C ILE A 213 20.80 -3.24 9.80
#